data_AF-A0A0C7N127-F1
#
_entry.id   AF-A0A0C7N127-F1
#
_cell.length_a   1.000
_cell.length_b   1.000
_cell.length_c   1.000
_cell.angle_alpha   90.00
_cell.angle_beta   90.00
_cell.angle_gamma   90.00
#
_symmetry.space_group_name_H-M   'P 1'
#
loop_
_entity.id
_entity.type
_entity.pdbx_description
1 polymer ?
#
loop_
_entity_poly.entity_id
_entity_poly.type
_entity_poly.pdbx_seq_one_letter_code
_entity_poly.pdbx_strand_id
1 'polypeptide(L)'
;MHMDDILRRKAEITAYLDTLVKTHRRYLFDVQNSDMLDQLRKDVYICFNDICTLNTMLTSSDGEGSIKQELERLTKYSRKIEKLEQQSTVARDALKRWNDESETTSQISLEETQAGETYTFKTNYRQFLNRYLDNVGISNTSVADVSRDTPATSRPEIRNDGTSGRKSSLQNISLLRSASLQAQQEIQQLKSVLATLSKDQAFIDHELQNQQNEVQSVKAAFTNDLEKIQRSQEKLLSKLNIANGKNSKHKDIALFARFSTAGAESNNNNLSDRLAYAKDYVKARQEILTADLKTYKEDLRRAESTRSSWDESLERIRSLEESLRAMLIEDPNTSPLKLSTEISTVISQLQDTNASTTSDTLKMCLGNEIEILKRANEELWPSAENDFAKGRIESNGGITISGASPPKIGINKENITFSSRSPFSSNKANVSAEKIQKKE
;
A
#
# COMPACT_ATOMS: atom_id res chain seq x y z
N MET A 1 -2.15 20.09 -5.00
CA MET A 1 -3.63 20.10 -4.95
C MET A 1 -4.08 18.68 -5.20
N HIS A 2 -4.82 18.03 -4.30
CA HIS A 2 -5.00 16.58 -4.41
C HIS A 2 -5.81 16.21 -5.66
N MET A 3 -5.64 14.97 -6.15
CA MET A 3 -6.29 14.49 -7.37
C MET A 3 -7.81 14.69 -7.31
N ASP A 4 -8.41 14.42 -6.16
CA ASP A 4 -9.85 14.59 -5.93
C ASP A 4 -10.29 16.07 -6.00
N ASP A 5 -9.46 17.02 -5.55
CA ASP A 5 -9.70 18.46 -5.68
C ASP A 5 -9.68 18.90 -7.15
N ILE A 6 -8.74 18.36 -7.96
CA ILE A 6 -8.62 18.65 -9.39
C ILE A 6 -9.85 18.13 -10.15
N LEU A 7 -10.29 16.90 -9.86
CA LEU A 7 -11.47 16.30 -10.47
C LEU A 7 -12.76 17.02 -10.07
N ARG A 8 -12.89 17.39 -8.79
CA ARG A 8 -14.00 18.21 -8.31
C ARG A 8 -14.06 19.56 -9.03
N ARG A 9 -12.94 20.28 -9.11
CA ARG A 9 -12.88 21.59 -9.77
C ARG A 9 -13.16 21.49 -11.28
N LYS A 10 -12.73 20.41 -11.95
CA LYS A 10 -13.09 20.12 -13.34
C LYS A 10 -14.60 19.94 -13.53
N ALA A 11 -15.27 19.26 -12.61
CA ALA A 11 -16.73 19.13 -12.63
C ALA A 11 -17.44 20.47 -12.37
N GLU A 12 -16.98 21.25 -11.38
CA GLU A 12 -17.53 22.57 -11.05
C GLU A 12 -17.41 23.56 -12.22
N ILE A 13 -16.26 23.60 -12.92
CA ILE A 13 -16.07 24.45 -14.12
C ILE A 13 -16.88 23.93 -15.32
N THR A 14 -17.05 22.60 -15.48
CA THR A 14 -17.89 22.04 -16.55
C THR A 14 -19.37 22.40 -16.35
N ALA A 15 -19.86 22.39 -15.12
CA ALA A 15 -21.21 22.83 -14.78
C ALA A 15 -21.38 24.35 -14.98
N TYR A 16 -20.37 25.15 -14.62
CA TYR A 16 -20.39 26.60 -14.87
C TYR A 16 -20.41 26.91 -16.38
N LEU A 17 -19.60 26.21 -17.19
CA LEU A 17 -19.59 26.35 -18.64
C LEU A 17 -20.97 26.10 -19.26
N ASP A 18 -21.69 25.05 -18.87
CA ASP A 18 -23.07 24.81 -19.32
C ASP A 18 -24.03 25.98 -18.99
N THR A 19 -23.87 26.62 -17.83
CA THR A 19 -24.63 27.85 -17.53
C THR A 19 -24.20 29.04 -18.39
N LEU A 20 -22.92 29.16 -18.75
CA LEU A 20 -22.43 30.19 -19.68
C LEU A 20 -22.95 29.99 -21.10
N VAL A 21 -23.03 28.76 -21.62
CA VAL A 21 -23.62 28.48 -22.95
C VAL A 21 -25.09 28.94 -22.99
N LYS A 22 -25.83 28.72 -21.90
CA LYS A 22 -27.24 29.11 -21.76
C LYS A 22 -27.43 30.62 -21.64
N THR A 23 -26.56 31.33 -20.92
CA THR A 23 -26.59 32.80 -20.92
C THR A 23 -26.12 33.38 -22.26
N HIS A 24 -25.16 32.75 -22.94
CA HIS A 24 -24.64 33.19 -24.24
C HIS A 24 -25.74 33.23 -25.29
N ARG A 25 -26.53 32.15 -25.40
CA ARG A 25 -27.74 32.14 -26.24
C ARG A 25 -28.68 33.31 -25.90
N ARG A 26 -28.97 33.52 -24.62
CA ARG A 26 -29.88 34.58 -24.17
C ARG A 26 -29.36 36.00 -24.50
N TYR A 27 -28.06 36.26 -24.36
CA TYR A 27 -27.49 37.56 -24.72
C TYR A 27 -27.51 37.79 -26.24
N LEU A 28 -27.20 36.77 -27.06
CA LEU A 28 -27.26 36.87 -28.52
C LEU A 28 -28.67 37.17 -29.08
N PHE A 29 -29.73 36.66 -28.46
CA PHE A 29 -31.10 36.81 -28.97
C PHE A 29 -31.97 37.85 -28.24
N ASP A 30 -31.82 38.03 -26.93
CA ASP A 30 -32.73 38.84 -26.11
C ASP A 30 -32.14 40.17 -25.60
N VAL A 31 -30.82 40.35 -25.59
CA VAL A 31 -30.16 41.48 -24.89
C VAL A 31 -29.00 42.08 -25.69
N GLN A 32 -29.31 43.13 -26.47
CA GLN A 32 -28.36 43.89 -27.29
C GLN A 32 -27.37 44.72 -26.44
N ASN A 33 -26.38 44.07 -25.83
CA ASN A 33 -25.25 44.71 -25.13
C ASN A 33 -23.93 44.04 -25.53
N SER A 34 -23.16 44.69 -26.40
CA SER A 34 -21.91 44.16 -26.97
C SER A 34 -20.85 43.87 -25.90
N ASP A 35 -20.63 44.79 -24.97
CA ASP A 35 -19.59 44.67 -23.95
C ASP A 35 -19.81 43.44 -23.05
N MET A 36 -21.07 43.14 -22.74
CA MET A 36 -21.46 41.95 -21.98
C MET A 36 -21.32 40.66 -22.79
N LEU A 37 -21.55 40.72 -24.11
CA LEU A 37 -21.36 39.57 -25.01
C LEU A 37 -19.87 39.21 -25.15
N ASP A 38 -18.99 40.20 -25.37
CA ASP A 38 -17.55 39.95 -25.52
C ASP A 38 -16.89 39.51 -24.21
N GLN A 39 -17.34 40.03 -23.06
CA GLN A 39 -16.93 39.50 -21.76
C GLN A 39 -17.41 38.05 -21.57
N LEU A 40 -18.61 37.70 -22.03
CA LEU A 40 -19.14 36.33 -21.94
C LEU A 40 -18.43 35.34 -22.90
N ARG A 41 -18.13 35.75 -24.13
CA ARG A 41 -17.28 35.02 -25.10
C ARG A 41 -15.90 34.72 -24.49
N LYS A 42 -15.34 35.68 -23.75
CA LYS A 42 -14.07 35.58 -23.00
C LYS A 42 -14.18 34.70 -21.75
N ASP A 43 -15.28 34.74 -20.99
CA ASP A 43 -15.49 33.85 -19.84
C ASP A 43 -15.63 32.38 -20.26
N VAL A 44 -16.29 32.12 -21.40
CA VAL A 44 -16.31 30.78 -22.04
C VAL A 44 -14.89 30.34 -22.43
N TYR A 45 -14.08 31.23 -23.00
CA TYR A 45 -12.67 30.94 -23.31
C TYR A 45 -11.84 30.59 -22.07
N ILE A 46 -12.00 31.36 -20.98
CA ILE A 46 -11.33 31.11 -19.70
C ILE A 46 -11.73 29.73 -19.16
N CYS A 47 -13.01 29.35 -19.23
CA CYS A 47 -13.46 28.03 -18.79
C CYS A 47 -12.83 26.89 -19.62
N PHE A 48 -12.72 27.03 -20.94
CA PHE A 48 -12.00 26.05 -21.76
C PHE A 48 -10.50 25.98 -21.40
N ASN A 49 -9.85 27.12 -21.16
CA ASN A 49 -8.44 27.18 -20.76
C ASN A 49 -8.19 26.55 -19.38
N ASP A 50 -9.05 26.79 -18.40
CA ASP A 50 -8.98 26.18 -17.07
C ASP A 50 -9.15 24.65 -17.13
N ILE A 51 -10.06 24.15 -17.98
CA ILE A 51 -10.20 22.71 -18.23
C ILE A 51 -8.91 22.13 -18.84
N CYS A 52 -8.26 22.82 -19.78
CA CYS A 52 -6.94 22.42 -20.29
C CYS A 52 -5.87 22.40 -19.17
N THR A 53 -5.85 23.42 -18.31
CA THR A 53 -4.89 23.53 -17.20
C THR A 53 -5.09 22.42 -16.17
N LEU A 54 -6.33 22.10 -15.79
CA LEU A 54 -6.63 20.99 -14.87
C LEU A 54 -6.29 19.62 -15.48
N ASN A 55 -6.61 19.39 -16.76
CA ASN A 55 -6.17 18.17 -17.47
C ASN A 55 -4.63 18.08 -17.59
N THR A 56 -3.94 19.22 -17.71
CA THR A 56 -2.48 19.28 -17.69
C THR A 56 -1.93 18.91 -16.31
N MET A 57 -2.52 19.40 -15.21
CA MET A 57 -2.12 19.02 -13.84
C MET A 57 -2.32 17.53 -13.52
N LEU A 58 -3.31 16.86 -14.12
CA LEU A 58 -3.50 15.41 -13.98
C LEU A 58 -2.46 14.59 -14.76
N THR A 59 -1.89 15.15 -15.84
CA THR A 59 -1.06 14.43 -16.82
C THR A 59 0.41 14.85 -16.84
N SER A 60 0.78 15.96 -16.21
CA SER A 60 2.15 16.41 -15.97
C SER A 60 2.93 15.37 -15.14
N SER A 61 4.27 15.45 -15.14
CA SER A 61 5.11 14.76 -14.14
C SER A 61 5.30 15.59 -12.87
N ASP A 62 5.11 16.91 -12.98
CA ASP A 62 5.39 17.87 -11.92
C ASP A 62 4.08 18.43 -11.34
N GLY A 63 4.05 18.60 -10.02
CA GLY A 63 2.85 18.99 -9.25
C GLY A 63 2.23 17.87 -8.40
N GLU A 64 2.06 18.15 -7.11
CA GLU A 64 1.27 17.33 -6.19
C GLU A 64 -0.16 17.17 -6.71
N GLY A 65 -0.58 15.92 -6.98
CA GLY A 65 -1.88 15.58 -7.57
C GLY A 65 -1.77 14.82 -8.90
N SER A 66 -0.59 14.82 -9.53
CA SER A 66 -0.35 14.08 -10.78
C SER A 66 -0.49 12.56 -10.60
N ILE A 67 -1.18 11.93 -11.56
CA ILE A 67 -1.37 10.48 -11.62
C ILE A 67 -0.03 9.75 -11.82
N LYS A 68 0.97 10.37 -12.48
CA LYS A 68 2.32 9.81 -12.60
C LYS A 68 3.01 9.67 -11.25
N GLN A 69 2.83 10.63 -10.35
CA GLN A 69 3.46 10.60 -9.03
C GLN A 69 2.86 9.51 -8.14
N GLU A 70 1.54 9.28 -8.22
CA GLU A 70 0.90 8.17 -7.49
C GLU A 70 1.24 6.81 -8.12
N LEU A 71 1.36 6.70 -9.45
CA LEU A 71 1.90 5.50 -10.13
C LEU A 71 3.34 5.20 -9.69
N GLU A 72 4.21 6.21 -9.59
CA GLU A 72 5.55 6.07 -9.04
C GLU A 72 5.53 5.62 -7.58
N ARG A 73 4.66 6.19 -6.76
CA ARG A 73 4.51 5.85 -5.34
C ARG A 73 4.06 4.40 -5.15
N LEU A 74 3.07 3.96 -5.92
CA LEU A 74 2.62 2.56 -5.96
C LEU A 74 3.74 1.62 -6.44
N THR A 75 4.52 2.03 -7.44
CA THR A 75 5.70 1.28 -7.91
C THR A 75 6.78 1.17 -6.82
N LYS A 76 7.02 2.26 -6.07
CA LYS A 76 7.91 2.29 -4.89
C LYS A 76 7.37 1.41 -3.75
N TYR A 77 6.06 1.21 -3.63
CA TYR A 77 5.47 0.25 -2.70
C TYR A 77 5.58 -1.20 -3.19
N SER A 78 5.28 -1.53 -4.45
CA SER A 78 5.41 -2.91 -4.99
C SER A 78 6.81 -3.47 -4.79
N ARG A 79 7.83 -2.75 -5.26
CA ARG A 79 9.25 -3.11 -5.10
C ARG A 79 9.66 -3.28 -3.63
N LYS A 80 8.99 -2.57 -2.71
CA LYS A 80 9.23 -2.71 -1.27
C LYS A 80 8.49 -3.91 -0.66
N ILE A 81 7.29 -4.25 -1.13
CA ILE A 81 6.61 -5.50 -0.75
C ILE A 81 7.47 -6.69 -1.18
N GLU A 82 7.86 -6.74 -2.45
CA GLU A 82 8.74 -7.78 -3.03
C GLU A 82 10.03 -7.95 -2.21
N LYS A 83 10.75 -6.85 -1.94
CA LYS A 83 11.98 -6.90 -1.13
C LYS A 83 11.75 -7.41 0.30
N LEU A 84 10.68 -6.98 0.97
CA LEU A 84 10.38 -7.40 2.34
C LEU A 84 9.91 -8.85 2.41
N GLU A 85 9.23 -9.34 1.38
CA GLU A 85 8.87 -10.75 1.23
C GLU A 85 10.11 -11.63 1.00
N GLN A 86 10.99 -11.24 0.08
CA GLN A 86 12.26 -11.95 -0.16
C GLN A 86 13.17 -11.96 1.07
N GLN A 87 13.19 -10.89 1.86
CA GLN A 87 13.88 -10.88 3.16
C GLN A 87 13.20 -11.80 4.18
N SER A 88 11.86 -11.89 4.17
CA SER A 88 11.11 -12.80 5.04
C SER A 88 11.31 -14.27 4.69
N THR A 89 11.38 -14.65 3.40
CA THR A 89 11.65 -16.04 3.00
C THR A 89 13.06 -16.44 3.40
N VAL A 90 14.08 -15.67 3.02
CA VAL A 90 15.50 -15.96 3.38
C VAL A 90 15.69 -16.12 4.89
N ALA A 91 15.12 -15.24 5.72
CA ALA A 91 15.23 -15.35 7.17
C ALA A 91 14.45 -16.55 7.77
N ARG A 92 13.30 -16.91 7.19
CA ARG A 92 12.50 -18.08 7.60
C ARG A 92 13.17 -19.39 7.19
N ASP A 93 13.73 -19.45 5.98
CA ASP A 93 14.44 -20.63 5.47
C ASP A 93 15.75 -20.87 6.24
N ALA A 94 16.48 -19.79 6.58
CA ALA A 94 17.65 -19.88 7.46
C ALA A 94 17.28 -20.38 8.86
N LEU A 95 16.24 -19.80 9.49
CA LEU A 95 15.75 -20.26 10.80
C LEU A 95 15.27 -21.71 10.76
N LYS A 96 14.64 -22.15 9.66
CA LYS A 96 14.24 -23.55 9.48
C LYS A 96 15.46 -24.47 9.41
N ARG A 97 16.48 -24.15 8.61
CA ARG A 97 17.74 -24.94 8.56
C ARG A 97 18.37 -25.09 9.94
N TRP A 98 18.51 -23.99 10.68
CA TRP A 98 19.03 -24.04 12.05
C TRP A 98 18.19 -24.87 13.04
N ASN A 99 16.92 -25.14 12.74
CA ASN A 99 16.09 -26.09 13.51
C ASN A 99 16.26 -27.52 12.99
N ASP A 100 16.04 -27.75 11.70
CA ASP A 100 16.20 -29.04 11.02
C ASP A 100 17.58 -29.66 11.33
N GLU A 101 18.66 -28.89 11.24
CA GLU A 101 20.04 -29.32 11.53
C GLU A 101 20.26 -29.64 13.02
N SER A 102 19.60 -28.90 13.93
CA SER A 102 19.67 -29.18 15.37
C SER A 102 18.87 -30.40 15.83
N GLU A 103 17.94 -30.89 15.00
CA GLU A 103 17.18 -32.12 15.23
C GLU A 103 17.74 -33.33 14.44
N THR A 104 18.35 -33.09 13.27
CA THR A 104 18.83 -34.13 12.34
C THR A 104 20.33 -34.42 12.47
N THR A 105 21.06 -33.71 13.34
CA THR A 105 22.42 -34.12 13.72
C THR A 105 22.34 -35.35 14.63
N SER A 106 22.13 -36.51 14.02
CA SER A 106 22.30 -37.82 14.64
C SER A 106 23.62 -37.84 15.41
N GLN A 107 23.64 -38.48 16.58
CA GLN A 107 24.90 -38.83 17.23
C GLN A 107 25.83 -39.47 16.19
N ILE A 108 27.08 -39.02 16.11
CA ILE A 108 28.09 -39.66 15.28
C ILE A 108 28.21 -41.09 15.82
N SER A 109 27.58 -42.02 15.12
CA SER A 109 27.71 -43.44 15.41
C SER A 109 29.16 -43.78 15.13
N LEU A 110 29.98 -43.86 16.19
CA LEU A 110 31.31 -44.45 16.13
C LEU A 110 31.16 -45.82 15.48
N GLU A 111 31.65 -45.94 14.25
CA GLU A 111 31.55 -47.16 13.46
C GLU A 111 32.19 -48.30 14.25
N GLU A 112 31.35 -49.25 14.66
CA GLU A 112 31.66 -50.51 15.34
C GLU A 112 33.00 -50.53 16.08
N THR A 113 33.10 -49.76 17.18
CA THR A 113 34.16 -50.01 18.19
C THR A 113 33.98 -51.46 18.64
N GLN A 114 34.91 -52.32 18.24
CA GLN A 114 34.66 -53.75 18.11
C GLN A 114 34.14 -54.35 19.41
N ALA A 115 33.03 -55.09 19.32
CA ALA A 115 32.46 -55.88 20.41
C ALA A 115 33.39 -57.04 20.80
N GLY A 116 34.52 -56.68 21.42
CA GLY A 116 35.72 -57.51 21.52
C GLY A 116 36.92 -56.80 22.17
N GLU A 117 36.98 -55.45 22.19
CA GLU A 117 37.98 -54.71 22.98
C GLU A 117 37.70 -54.83 24.48
N THR A 118 38.03 -55.99 25.03
CA THR A 118 38.18 -56.18 26.47
C THR A 118 39.39 -55.36 26.91
N TYR A 119 39.18 -54.25 27.61
CA TYR A 119 40.24 -53.43 28.20
C TYR A 119 41.02 -54.23 29.26
N THR A 120 41.98 -55.05 28.82
CA THR A 120 42.76 -55.94 29.68
C THR A 120 43.82 -55.17 30.45
N PHE A 121 43.43 -54.61 31.59
CA PHE A 121 44.36 -54.09 32.60
C PHE A 121 45.29 -55.22 33.09
N LYS A 122 46.51 -55.26 32.55
CA LYS A 122 47.58 -56.18 32.96
C LYS A 122 48.16 -55.77 34.31
N THR A 123 47.39 -56.06 35.35
CA THR A 123 47.78 -55.88 36.76
C THR A 123 48.98 -56.76 37.11
N ASN A 124 50.08 -56.15 37.54
CA ASN A 124 51.34 -56.87 37.76
C ASN A 124 51.43 -57.43 39.18
N TYR A 125 50.75 -56.82 40.15
CA TYR A 125 50.69 -57.33 41.54
C TYR A 125 50.20 -58.79 41.59
N ARG A 126 49.35 -59.19 40.64
CA ARG A 126 48.75 -60.52 40.56
C ARG A 126 49.78 -61.63 40.34
N GLN A 127 50.93 -61.33 39.72
CA GLN A 127 52.03 -62.29 39.58
C GLN A 127 52.68 -62.60 40.95
N PHE A 128 52.89 -61.57 41.77
CA PHE A 128 53.42 -61.70 43.13
C PHE A 128 52.40 -62.33 44.09
N LEU A 129 51.11 -62.01 43.91
CA LEU A 129 50.00 -62.62 44.67
C LEU A 129 49.87 -64.12 44.38
N ASN A 130 49.88 -64.52 43.11
CA ASN A 130 49.85 -65.93 42.71
C ASN A 130 51.05 -66.68 43.28
N ARG A 131 52.26 -66.14 43.15
CA ARG A 131 53.49 -66.74 43.68
C ARG A 131 53.48 -66.90 45.21
N TYR A 132 52.76 -66.03 45.94
CA TYR A 132 52.50 -66.19 47.36
C TYR A 132 51.48 -67.32 47.63
N LEU A 133 50.40 -67.39 46.85
CA LEU A 133 49.39 -68.47 46.93
C LEU A 133 50.00 -69.85 46.63
N ASP A 134 50.91 -69.94 45.66
CA ASP A 134 51.65 -71.17 45.33
C ASP A 134 52.58 -71.60 46.47
N ASN A 135 53.25 -70.64 47.13
CA ASN A 135 54.17 -70.90 48.25
C ASN A 135 53.47 -71.29 49.57
N VAL A 136 52.20 -70.92 49.76
CA VAL A 136 51.46 -71.10 51.02
C VAL A 136 50.34 -72.15 50.90
N GLY A 137 49.80 -72.34 49.68
CA GLY A 137 48.58 -73.10 49.42
C GLY A 137 47.33 -72.26 49.72
N ILE A 138 46.41 -72.21 48.76
CA ILE A 138 45.14 -71.44 48.84
C ILE A 138 44.40 -71.73 50.16
N SER A 139 44.33 -73.01 50.54
CA SER A 139 43.67 -73.52 51.75
C SER A 139 44.23 -73.01 53.07
N ASN A 140 45.46 -72.49 53.08
CA ASN A 140 46.13 -71.94 54.27
C ASN A 140 46.06 -70.41 54.32
N THR A 141 45.32 -69.77 53.41
CA THR A 141 45.08 -68.32 53.43
C THR A 141 43.78 -67.99 54.16
N SER A 142 43.74 -66.82 54.80
CA SER A 142 42.61 -66.33 55.63
C SER A 142 41.27 -66.16 54.88
N VAL A 143 41.21 -66.47 53.58
CA VAL A 143 40.01 -66.35 52.73
C VAL A 143 39.33 -67.70 52.50
N ALA A 144 40.02 -68.81 52.80
CA ALA A 144 39.48 -70.17 52.62
C ALA A 144 38.56 -70.63 53.77
N ASP A 145 38.59 -69.94 54.91
CA ASP A 145 37.86 -70.34 56.13
C ASP A 145 36.41 -69.81 56.12
N VAL A 146 35.62 -70.32 55.17
CA VAL A 146 34.15 -70.19 55.18
C VAL A 146 33.56 -71.57 54.95
N SER A 147 32.93 -72.13 55.99
CA SER A 147 32.27 -73.45 56.05
C SER A 147 33.16 -74.66 56.41
N ARG A 148 33.54 -74.80 57.69
CA ARG A 148 33.49 -76.11 58.37
C ARG A 148 33.49 -76.03 59.90
N ASP A 149 32.31 -76.14 60.49
CA ASP A 149 32.16 -76.66 61.84
C ASP A 149 32.56 -78.15 61.86
N THR A 150 33.74 -78.47 62.41
CA THR A 150 34.02 -79.77 63.07
C THR A 150 35.37 -79.74 63.80
N PRO A 151 35.41 -79.79 65.14
CA PRO A 151 36.67 -79.82 65.89
C PRO A 151 37.27 -81.24 65.92
N ALA A 152 38.03 -81.60 64.88
CA ALA A 152 38.76 -82.87 64.80
C ALA A 152 40.28 -82.66 64.95
N THR A 153 40.86 -83.13 66.06
CA THR A 153 42.26 -82.88 66.42
C THR A 153 43.26 -83.67 65.57
N SER A 154 43.84 -83.03 64.54
CA SER A 154 45.02 -83.55 63.82
C SER A 154 46.15 -82.51 63.76
N ARG A 155 46.86 -82.39 64.88
CA ARG A 155 48.06 -81.57 65.07
C ARG A 155 49.16 -81.99 64.07
N PRO A 156 49.65 -81.12 63.17
CA PRO A 156 50.81 -81.45 62.33
C PRO A 156 52.07 -81.55 63.20
N GLU A 157 52.91 -82.56 62.94
CA GLU A 157 54.17 -82.73 63.66
C GLU A 157 55.16 -81.63 63.30
N ILE A 158 55.71 -80.95 64.32
CA ILE A 158 56.77 -79.96 64.14
C ILE A 158 58.08 -80.71 63.89
N ARG A 159 58.36 -81.03 62.62
CA ARG A 159 59.69 -81.51 62.20
C ARG A 159 60.70 -80.35 62.21
N ASN A 160 61.90 -80.64 62.69
CA ASN A 160 62.95 -79.65 62.93
C ASN A 160 63.58 -79.08 61.64
N ASP A 161 63.17 -77.89 61.23
CA ASP A 161 64.08 -76.86 60.68
C ASP A 161 63.52 -75.45 60.91
N GLY A 162 63.89 -74.84 62.04
CA GLY A 162 63.53 -73.46 62.38
C GLY A 162 64.16 -72.39 61.48
N THR A 163 65.12 -72.76 60.63
CA THR A 163 65.84 -71.85 59.73
C THR A 163 65.12 -71.65 58.41
N SER A 164 64.52 -72.71 57.86
CA SER A 164 63.79 -72.65 56.58
C SER A 164 62.47 -71.87 56.71
N GLY A 165 61.63 -72.20 57.70
CA GLY A 165 60.33 -71.54 57.91
C GLY A 165 60.42 -70.04 58.18
N ARG A 166 61.49 -69.57 58.85
CA ARG A 166 61.71 -68.13 59.07
C ARG A 166 62.09 -67.41 57.77
N LYS A 167 62.88 -68.03 56.89
CA LYS A 167 63.27 -67.45 55.60
C LYS A 167 62.08 -67.38 54.64
N SER A 168 61.32 -68.46 54.50
CA SER A 168 60.13 -68.47 53.63
C SER A 168 59.05 -67.50 54.12
N SER A 169 58.81 -67.39 55.42
CA SER A 169 57.88 -66.41 56.00
C SER A 169 58.31 -64.95 55.69
N LEU A 170 59.60 -64.60 55.88
CA LEU A 170 60.11 -63.27 55.52
C LEU A 170 60.04 -62.98 54.02
N GLN A 171 60.24 -64.00 53.18
CA GLN A 171 60.16 -63.91 51.72
C GLN A 171 58.71 -63.77 51.23
N ASN A 172 57.76 -64.41 51.91
CA ASN A 172 56.33 -64.22 51.67
C ASN A 172 55.86 -62.83 52.14
N ILE A 173 56.39 -62.31 53.26
CA ILE A 173 56.14 -60.92 53.72
C ILE A 173 56.69 -59.90 52.71
N SER A 174 57.86 -60.13 52.11
CA SER A 174 58.39 -59.21 51.08
C SER A 174 57.58 -59.29 49.78
N LEU A 175 57.18 -60.49 49.33
CA LEU A 175 56.26 -60.66 48.19
C LEU A 175 54.93 -59.92 48.39
N LEU A 176 54.28 -60.07 49.56
CA LEU A 176 53.05 -59.36 49.89
C LEU A 176 53.23 -57.84 49.97
N ARG A 177 54.36 -57.35 50.51
CA ARG A 177 54.68 -55.91 50.54
C ARG A 177 54.89 -55.35 49.13
N SER A 178 55.60 -56.06 48.25
CA SER A 178 55.77 -55.69 46.85
C SER A 178 54.45 -55.68 46.10
N ALA A 179 53.60 -56.70 46.28
CA ALA A 179 52.26 -56.77 45.69
C ALA A 179 51.37 -55.60 46.17
N SER A 180 51.39 -55.30 47.47
CA SER A 180 50.63 -54.18 48.06
C SER A 180 51.10 -52.83 47.54
N LEU A 181 52.41 -52.61 47.43
CA LEU A 181 52.98 -51.36 46.93
C LEU A 181 52.67 -51.16 45.44
N GLN A 182 52.77 -52.22 44.64
CA GLN A 182 52.42 -52.18 43.22
C GLN A 182 50.91 -51.96 42.99
N ALA A 183 50.05 -52.62 43.78
CA ALA A 183 48.60 -52.36 43.75
C ALA A 183 48.26 -50.91 44.16
N GLN A 184 48.96 -50.33 45.14
CA GLN A 184 48.79 -48.91 45.50
C GLN A 184 49.22 -47.97 44.36
N GLN A 185 50.29 -48.28 43.63
CA GLN A 185 50.72 -47.52 42.45
C GLN A 185 49.70 -47.63 41.30
N GLU A 186 49.20 -48.84 41.00
CA GLU A 186 48.15 -49.04 39.99
C GLU A 186 46.85 -48.29 40.37
N ILE A 187 46.47 -48.26 41.65
CA ILE A 187 45.34 -47.46 42.17
C ILE A 187 45.59 -45.95 42.03
N GLN A 188 46.81 -45.46 42.25
CA GLN A 188 47.14 -44.04 42.04
C GLN A 188 47.07 -43.64 40.56
N GLN A 189 47.55 -44.49 39.66
CA GLN A 189 47.45 -44.29 38.20
C GLN A 189 45.98 -44.24 37.74
N LEU A 190 45.15 -45.19 38.19
CA LEU A 190 43.70 -45.19 37.91
C LEU A 190 43.02 -43.91 38.42
N LYS A 191 43.40 -43.42 39.62
CA LYS A 191 42.89 -42.15 40.15
C LYS A 191 43.32 -40.94 39.33
N SER A 192 44.55 -40.90 38.81
CA SER A 192 44.98 -39.80 37.93
C SER A 192 44.26 -39.82 36.58
N VAL A 193 44.02 -41.01 36.00
CA VAL A 193 43.25 -41.14 34.75
C VAL A 193 41.80 -40.70 34.96
N LEU A 194 41.16 -41.12 36.05
CA LEU A 194 39.79 -40.69 36.40
C LEU A 194 39.72 -39.17 36.63
N ALA A 195 40.72 -38.57 37.29
CA ALA A 195 40.79 -37.13 37.47
C ALA A 195 40.89 -36.38 36.12
N THR A 196 41.74 -36.84 35.20
CA THR A 196 41.84 -36.28 33.85
C THR A 196 40.51 -36.41 33.10
N LEU A 197 39.90 -37.59 33.05
CA LEU A 197 38.60 -37.80 32.39
C LEU A 197 37.48 -36.93 33.00
N SER A 198 37.48 -36.71 34.31
CA SER A 198 36.51 -35.82 34.95
C SER A 198 36.70 -34.33 34.58
N LYS A 199 37.95 -33.92 34.34
CA LYS A 199 38.27 -32.58 33.85
C LYS A 199 37.89 -32.43 32.37
N ASP A 200 38.14 -33.45 31.56
CA ASP A 200 37.82 -33.46 30.14
C ASP A 200 36.29 -33.48 29.93
N GLN A 201 35.54 -34.23 30.74
CA GLN A 201 34.08 -34.15 30.79
C GLN A 201 33.59 -32.74 31.14
N ALA A 202 34.12 -32.12 32.21
CA ALA A 202 33.74 -30.76 32.59
C ALA A 202 34.08 -29.70 31.53
N PHE A 203 35.13 -29.93 30.72
CA PHE A 203 35.44 -29.11 29.55
C PHE A 203 34.43 -29.33 28.41
N ILE A 204 34.08 -30.58 28.12
CA ILE A 204 33.06 -30.94 27.12
C ILE A 204 31.69 -30.33 27.49
N ASP A 205 31.27 -30.44 28.75
CA ASP A 205 29.99 -29.89 29.22
C ASP A 205 29.95 -28.35 29.08
N HIS A 206 31.05 -27.67 29.43
CA HIS A 206 31.19 -26.22 29.29
C HIS A 206 31.20 -25.78 27.82
N GLU A 207 31.91 -26.49 26.95
CA GLU A 207 31.99 -26.13 25.53
C GLU A 207 30.67 -26.45 24.80
N LEU A 208 29.99 -27.55 25.15
CA LEU A 208 28.63 -27.82 24.68
C LEU A 208 27.67 -26.69 25.08
N GLN A 209 27.77 -26.18 26.32
CA GLN A 209 26.99 -25.03 26.76
C GLN A 209 27.33 -23.76 25.96
N ASN A 210 28.61 -23.48 25.66
CA ASN A 210 29.03 -22.37 24.80
C ASN A 210 28.40 -22.46 23.41
N GLN A 211 28.55 -23.60 22.73
CA GLN A 211 28.03 -23.83 21.38
C GLN A 211 26.49 -23.74 21.36
N GLN A 212 25.81 -24.26 22.38
CA GLN A 212 24.35 -24.16 22.49
C GLN A 212 23.88 -22.71 22.71
N ASN A 213 24.63 -21.90 23.47
CA ASN A 213 24.37 -20.47 23.62
C ASN A 213 24.57 -19.71 22.31
N GLU A 214 25.59 -20.05 21.51
CA GLU A 214 25.82 -19.44 20.19
C GLU A 214 24.67 -19.74 19.22
N VAL A 215 24.24 -21.00 19.13
CA VAL A 215 23.08 -21.41 18.32
C VAL A 215 21.80 -20.69 18.77
N GLN A 216 21.57 -20.54 20.08
CA GLN A 216 20.43 -19.77 20.59
C GLN A 216 20.51 -18.28 20.23
N SER A 217 21.70 -17.68 20.31
CA SER A 217 21.96 -16.29 19.90
C SER A 217 21.65 -16.07 18.41
N VAL A 218 22.11 -16.97 17.55
CA VAL A 218 21.85 -16.93 16.10
C VAL A 218 20.36 -17.11 15.79
N LYS A 219 19.68 -18.07 16.43
CA LYS A 219 18.21 -18.24 16.30
C LYS A 219 17.46 -16.99 16.78
N ALA A 220 17.89 -16.37 17.87
CA ALA A 220 17.32 -15.12 18.39
C ALA A 220 17.58 -13.91 17.49
N ALA A 221 18.68 -13.87 16.74
CA ALA A 221 18.92 -12.84 15.73
C ALA A 221 17.91 -12.97 14.57
N PHE A 222 17.69 -14.17 14.06
CA PHE A 222 16.73 -14.42 12.97
C PHE A 222 15.27 -14.12 13.37
N THR A 223 14.84 -14.45 14.60
CA THR A 223 13.50 -14.08 15.07
C THR A 223 13.34 -12.56 15.20
N ASN A 224 14.35 -11.86 15.74
CA ASN A 224 14.35 -10.39 15.80
C ASN A 224 14.30 -9.74 14.40
N ASP A 225 14.98 -10.29 13.40
CA ASP A 225 14.93 -9.78 12.03
C ASP A 225 13.60 -10.07 11.33
N LEU A 226 13.00 -11.25 11.54
CA LEU A 226 11.63 -11.54 11.11
C LEU A 226 10.62 -10.57 11.72
N GLU A 227 10.75 -10.22 13.01
CA GLU A 227 9.93 -9.19 13.64
C GLU A 227 10.14 -7.79 13.04
N LYS A 228 11.38 -7.38 12.78
CA LYS A 228 11.67 -6.10 12.10
C LYS A 228 11.02 -6.05 10.71
N ILE A 229 11.09 -7.15 9.96
CA ILE A 229 10.46 -7.30 8.64
C ILE A 229 8.94 -7.20 8.77
N GLN A 230 8.30 -7.96 9.65
CA GLN A 230 6.85 -7.91 9.91
C GLN A 230 6.39 -6.50 10.29
N ARG A 231 7.03 -5.86 11.28
CA ARG A 231 6.73 -4.47 11.70
C ARG A 231 6.89 -3.47 10.53
N SER A 232 7.74 -3.77 9.55
CA SER A 232 7.94 -2.93 8.36
C SER A 232 6.93 -3.20 7.23
N GLN A 233 6.43 -4.45 7.11
CA GLN A 233 5.31 -4.83 6.25
C GLN A 233 4.01 -4.22 6.76
N GLU A 234 3.74 -4.27 8.08
CA GLU A 234 2.58 -3.62 8.70
C GLU A 234 2.58 -2.09 8.49
N LYS A 235 3.76 -1.44 8.60
CA LYS A 235 3.97 -0.02 8.27
C LYS A 235 3.82 0.32 6.77
N LEU A 236 3.79 -0.69 5.90
CA LEU A 236 3.49 -0.53 4.47
C LEU A 236 1.99 -0.74 4.22
N LEU A 237 1.40 -1.80 4.78
CA LEU A 237 -0.04 -2.06 4.74
C LEU A 237 -0.84 -0.86 5.29
N SER A 238 -0.39 -0.24 6.39
CA SER A 238 -1.03 0.96 6.93
C SER A 238 -0.90 2.18 6.00
N LYS A 239 0.17 2.28 5.19
CA LYS A 239 0.35 3.36 4.19
C LYS A 239 -0.44 3.14 2.90
N LEU A 240 -0.90 1.91 2.66
CA LEU A 240 -1.88 1.56 1.63
C LEU A 240 -3.33 1.62 2.15
N ASN A 241 -3.55 2.06 3.39
CA ASN A 241 -4.83 1.99 4.12
C ASN A 241 -5.43 0.58 4.29
N ILE A 242 -4.63 -0.48 4.06
CA ILE A 242 -4.98 -1.90 4.31
C ILE A 242 -4.78 -2.18 5.81
N ALA A 243 -5.55 -1.46 6.63
CA ALA A 243 -5.40 -1.39 8.07
C ALA A 243 -5.61 -2.75 8.75
N ASN A 244 -4.97 -2.94 9.91
CA ASN A 244 -5.23 -4.08 10.78
C ASN A 244 -6.55 -3.83 11.52
N GLY A 245 -7.51 -4.76 11.47
CA GLY A 245 -8.92 -4.54 11.86
C GLY A 245 -9.17 -4.11 13.32
N LYS A 246 -8.14 -4.13 14.17
CA LYS A 246 -8.20 -3.74 15.58
C LYS A 246 -8.08 -2.23 15.84
N ASN A 247 -7.61 -1.43 14.87
CA ASN A 247 -7.28 0.00 15.09
C ASN A 247 -7.97 1.02 14.16
N SER A 248 -8.85 0.63 13.23
CA SER A 248 -9.57 1.63 12.43
C SER A 248 -10.68 2.31 13.23
N LYS A 249 -10.47 3.58 13.59
CA LYS A 249 -11.54 4.48 14.07
C LYS A 249 -12.33 5.15 12.93
N HIS A 250 -11.94 4.95 11.67
CA HIS A 250 -12.68 5.42 10.51
C HIS A 250 -13.74 4.40 10.10
N LYS A 251 -14.99 4.86 10.00
CA LYS A 251 -16.18 4.01 9.74
C LYS A 251 -16.32 3.60 8.27
N ASP A 252 -15.59 4.25 7.37
CA ASP A 252 -15.81 4.17 5.92
C ASP A 252 -15.27 2.87 5.29
N ILE A 253 -14.55 2.05 6.06
CA ILE A 253 -14.05 0.72 5.66
C ILE A 253 -15.18 -0.35 5.65
N ALA A 254 -16.44 0.05 5.87
CA ALA A 254 -17.62 -0.82 5.88
C ALA A 254 -17.82 -1.66 4.60
N LEU A 255 -17.32 -1.18 3.45
CA LEU A 255 -17.38 -1.93 2.18
C LEU A 255 -16.30 -3.02 2.06
N PHE A 256 -15.09 -2.77 2.56
CA PHE A 256 -13.98 -3.74 2.47
C PHE A 256 -14.08 -4.85 3.53
N ALA A 257 -14.75 -4.59 4.66
CA ALA A 257 -14.95 -5.58 5.72
C ALA A 257 -15.79 -6.81 5.28
N ARG A 258 -16.54 -6.73 4.16
CA ARG A 258 -17.40 -7.82 3.67
C ARG A 258 -16.67 -8.96 2.95
N PHE A 259 -15.39 -8.79 2.61
CA PHE A 259 -14.60 -9.82 1.90
C PHE A 259 -13.62 -10.59 2.80
N SER A 260 -13.48 -10.22 4.08
CA SER A 260 -12.46 -10.77 4.98
C SER A 260 -13.00 -11.52 6.22
N THR A 261 -14.32 -11.70 6.33
CA THR A 261 -14.94 -12.41 7.46
C THR A 261 -15.10 -13.92 7.22
N ALA A 262 -13.98 -14.63 7.12
CA ALA A 262 -13.93 -16.09 7.20
C ALA A 262 -12.66 -16.55 7.94
N GLY A 263 -12.81 -17.31 9.02
CA GLY A 263 -11.67 -17.85 9.80
C GLY A 263 -11.01 -16.84 10.75
N ALA A 264 -11.60 -16.62 11.94
CA ALA A 264 -11.05 -15.72 12.97
C ALA A 264 -9.95 -16.37 13.84
N GLU A 265 -9.09 -17.21 13.25
CA GLU A 265 -7.95 -17.85 13.92
C GLU A 265 -6.65 -17.68 13.11
N SER A 266 -5.49 -17.77 13.77
CA SER A 266 -4.16 -17.36 13.27
C SER A 266 -4.00 -15.88 12.91
N ASN A 267 -3.35 -15.12 13.81
CA ASN A 267 -2.85 -13.77 13.49
C ASN A 267 -1.74 -13.78 12.41
N ASN A 268 -1.09 -14.92 12.15
CA ASN A 268 0.02 -15.02 11.19
C ASN A 268 -0.47 -15.20 9.74
N ASN A 269 -1.49 -16.04 9.51
CA ASN A 269 -2.05 -16.25 8.17
C ASN A 269 -2.59 -14.93 7.61
N ASN A 270 -3.33 -14.21 8.46
CA ASN A 270 -3.83 -12.86 8.23
C ASN A 270 -2.77 -11.85 7.72
N LEU A 271 -1.48 -12.00 8.04
CA LEU A 271 -0.44 -11.12 7.50
C LEU A 271 -0.10 -11.47 6.04
N SER A 272 0.03 -12.77 5.74
CA SER A 272 0.31 -13.29 4.40
C SER A 272 -0.81 -12.92 3.43
N ASP A 273 -2.06 -13.18 3.82
CA ASP A 273 -3.24 -12.97 2.98
C ASP A 273 -3.45 -11.45 2.71
N ARG A 274 -3.20 -10.60 3.70
CA ARG A 274 -3.22 -9.14 3.54
C ARG A 274 -2.05 -8.61 2.70
N LEU A 275 -0.91 -9.29 2.66
CA LEU A 275 0.23 -8.93 1.81
C LEU A 275 -0.01 -9.36 0.35
N ALA A 276 -0.60 -10.52 0.12
CA ALA A 276 -1.08 -10.95 -1.20
C ALA A 276 -2.14 -9.95 -1.74
N TYR A 277 -3.19 -9.67 -0.96
CA TYR A 277 -4.18 -8.64 -1.29
C TYR A 277 -3.56 -7.26 -1.55
N ALA A 278 -2.50 -6.88 -0.82
CA ALA A 278 -1.80 -5.62 -1.04
C ALA A 278 -1.04 -5.57 -2.38
N LYS A 279 -0.49 -6.69 -2.86
CA LYS A 279 0.08 -6.78 -4.22
C LYS A 279 -0.99 -6.61 -5.27
N ASP A 280 -2.09 -7.36 -5.16
CA ASP A 280 -3.19 -7.33 -6.13
C ASP A 280 -3.87 -5.95 -6.16
N TYR A 281 -4.08 -5.33 -4.99
CA TYR A 281 -4.57 -3.96 -4.87
C TYR A 281 -3.63 -2.94 -5.51
N VAL A 282 -2.31 -3.02 -5.25
CA VAL A 282 -1.32 -2.11 -5.86
C VAL A 282 -1.32 -2.27 -7.39
N LYS A 283 -1.34 -3.51 -7.88
CA LYS A 283 -1.39 -3.82 -9.32
C LYS A 283 -2.68 -3.30 -9.98
N ALA A 284 -3.84 -3.65 -9.44
CA ALA A 284 -5.13 -3.19 -9.96
C ALA A 284 -5.24 -1.66 -9.91
N ARG A 285 -4.73 -1.01 -8.86
CA ARG A 285 -4.69 0.46 -8.78
C ARG A 285 -3.72 1.07 -9.78
N GLN A 286 -2.59 0.43 -10.09
CA GLN A 286 -1.69 0.84 -11.18
C GLN A 286 -2.35 0.69 -12.56
N GLU A 287 -3.08 -0.40 -12.80
CA GLU A 287 -3.81 -0.63 -14.05
C GLU A 287 -4.91 0.43 -14.25
N ILE A 288 -5.72 0.69 -13.22
CA ILE A 288 -6.73 1.76 -13.22
C ILE A 288 -6.08 3.13 -13.47
N LEU A 289 -5.05 3.51 -12.70
CA LEU A 289 -4.40 4.81 -12.87
C LEU A 289 -3.68 4.95 -14.22
N THR A 290 -3.27 3.84 -14.85
CA THR A 290 -2.70 3.86 -16.21
C THR A 290 -3.79 4.07 -17.27
N ALA A 291 -4.96 3.45 -17.10
CA ALA A 291 -6.14 3.70 -17.93
C ALA A 291 -6.65 5.15 -17.77
N ASP A 292 -6.80 5.62 -16.54
CA ASP A 292 -7.13 7.01 -16.20
C ASP A 292 -6.16 7.99 -16.87
N LEU A 293 -4.84 7.77 -16.75
CA LEU A 293 -3.81 8.61 -17.38
C LEU A 293 -3.88 8.62 -18.91
N LYS A 294 -4.37 7.55 -19.55
CA LYS A 294 -4.70 7.56 -20.98
C LYS A 294 -5.92 8.43 -21.24
N THR A 295 -7.02 8.22 -20.51
CA THR A 295 -8.26 9.01 -20.62
C THR A 295 -8.00 10.51 -20.45
N TYR A 296 -7.25 10.92 -19.42
CA TYR A 296 -6.95 12.34 -19.19
C TYR A 296 -6.02 12.97 -20.24
N LYS A 297 -5.18 12.19 -20.94
CA LYS A 297 -4.43 12.68 -22.11
C LYS A 297 -5.31 12.87 -23.33
N GLU A 298 -6.31 12.02 -23.52
CA GLU A 298 -7.29 12.16 -24.59
C GLU A 298 -8.26 13.33 -24.31
N ASP A 299 -8.68 13.50 -23.05
CA ASP A 299 -9.41 14.67 -22.56
C ASP A 299 -8.60 15.96 -22.73
N LEU A 300 -7.29 15.94 -22.43
CA LEU A 300 -6.42 17.10 -22.64
C LEU A 300 -6.42 17.51 -24.11
N ARG A 301 -6.14 16.57 -25.03
CA ARG A 301 -6.16 16.82 -26.48
C ARG A 301 -7.53 17.31 -26.98
N ARG A 302 -8.62 16.73 -26.48
CA ARG A 302 -9.99 17.17 -26.81
C ARG A 302 -10.27 18.58 -26.30
N ALA A 303 -9.82 18.92 -25.09
CA ALA A 303 -9.94 20.26 -24.52
C ALA A 303 -9.05 21.29 -25.27
N GLU A 304 -7.80 20.95 -25.58
CA GLU A 304 -6.87 21.78 -26.35
C GLU A 304 -7.44 22.11 -27.73
N SER A 305 -7.96 21.10 -28.44
CA SER A 305 -8.65 21.29 -29.73
C SER A 305 -9.89 22.17 -29.58
N THR A 306 -10.73 21.93 -28.57
CA THR A 306 -11.95 22.72 -28.32
C THR A 306 -11.61 24.19 -28.03
N ARG A 307 -10.60 24.44 -27.19
CA ARG A 307 -10.12 25.79 -26.86
C ARG A 307 -9.61 26.51 -28.11
N SER A 308 -8.77 25.86 -28.92
CA SER A 308 -8.20 26.45 -30.13
C SER A 308 -9.25 26.72 -31.21
N SER A 309 -10.21 25.82 -31.42
CA SER A 309 -11.32 26.03 -32.36
C SER A 309 -12.29 27.14 -31.90
N TRP A 310 -12.44 27.36 -30.58
CA TRP A 310 -13.16 28.53 -30.06
C TRP A 310 -12.37 29.83 -30.25
N ASP A 311 -11.07 29.84 -29.97
CA ASP A 311 -10.13 30.97 -30.22
C ASP A 311 -10.23 31.43 -31.68
N GLU A 312 -10.07 30.50 -32.62
CA GLU A 312 -10.11 30.76 -34.06
C GLU A 312 -11.49 31.23 -34.54
N SER A 313 -12.57 30.68 -33.97
CA SER A 313 -13.93 31.10 -34.31
C SER A 313 -14.24 32.51 -33.82
N LEU A 314 -13.81 32.86 -32.60
CA LEU A 314 -13.94 34.22 -32.07
C LEU A 314 -13.13 35.23 -32.88
N GLU A 315 -11.92 34.87 -33.31
CA GLU A 315 -11.08 35.77 -34.12
C GLU A 315 -11.65 35.98 -35.53
N ARG A 316 -12.26 34.96 -36.15
CA ARG A 316 -13.03 35.11 -37.40
C ARG A 316 -14.25 36.02 -37.21
N ILE A 317 -14.96 35.90 -36.08
CA ILE A 317 -16.11 36.76 -35.75
C ILE A 317 -15.66 38.22 -35.53
N ARG A 318 -14.57 38.46 -34.78
CA ARG A 318 -14.00 39.81 -34.63
C ARG A 318 -13.55 40.41 -35.95
N SER A 319 -12.85 39.63 -36.77
CA SER A 319 -12.41 40.06 -38.10
C SER A 319 -13.61 40.48 -38.98
N LEU A 320 -14.74 39.78 -38.88
CA LEU A 320 -15.99 40.17 -39.53
C LEU A 320 -16.57 41.45 -38.93
N GLU A 321 -16.69 41.54 -37.60
CA GLU A 321 -17.20 42.74 -36.93
C GLU A 321 -16.37 43.99 -37.24
N GLU A 322 -15.04 43.88 -37.27
CA GLU A 322 -14.13 44.97 -37.63
C GLU A 322 -14.19 45.32 -39.12
N SER A 323 -14.24 44.33 -40.02
CA SER A 323 -14.38 44.53 -41.47
C SER A 323 -15.71 45.21 -41.84
N LEU A 324 -16.82 44.78 -41.21
CA LEU A 324 -18.12 45.42 -41.37
C LEU A 324 -18.13 46.85 -40.82
N ARG A 325 -17.53 47.10 -39.65
CA ARG A 325 -17.37 48.46 -39.09
C ARG A 325 -16.53 49.34 -40.02
N ALA A 326 -15.42 48.84 -40.56
CA ALA A 326 -14.56 49.58 -41.49
C ALA A 326 -15.31 49.96 -42.78
N MET A 327 -15.97 49.00 -43.44
CA MET A 327 -16.75 49.27 -44.66
C MET A 327 -17.87 50.31 -44.43
N LEU A 328 -18.55 50.27 -43.28
CA LEU A 328 -19.60 51.24 -42.93
C LEU A 328 -19.07 52.64 -42.57
N ILE A 329 -17.80 52.75 -42.14
CA ILE A 329 -17.13 54.03 -41.85
C ILE A 329 -16.54 54.64 -43.12
N GLU A 330 -15.95 53.83 -44.01
CA GLU A 330 -15.32 54.29 -45.26
C GLU A 330 -16.34 54.60 -46.36
N ASP A 331 -17.37 53.76 -46.54
CA ASP A 331 -18.43 53.94 -47.53
C ASP A 331 -19.82 53.74 -46.87
N PRO A 332 -20.45 54.82 -46.35
CA PRO A 332 -21.78 54.75 -45.73
C PRO A 332 -22.91 54.27 -46.65
N ASN A 333 -22.68 54.24 -47.97
CA ASN A 333 -23.58 53.69 -48.99
C ASN A 333 -23.12 52.31 -49.51
N THR A 334 -22.31 51.56 -48.74
CA THR A 334 -21.87 50.21 -49.11
C THR A 334 -23.06 49.31 -49.47
N SER A 335 -23.01 48.69 -50.64
CA SER A 335 -24.08 47.79 -51.12
C SER A 335 -24.29 46.60 -50.15
N PRO A 336 -25.54 46.31 -49.72
CA PRO A 336 -25.85 45.16 -48.87
C PRO A 336 -25.36 43.82 -49.44
N LEU A 337 -25.20 43.70 -50.77
CA LEU A 337 -24.62 42.54 -51.42
C LEU A 337 -23.20 42.24 -50.91
N LYS A 338 -22.34 43.25 -50.72
CA LYS A 338 -20.96 43.09 -50.24
C LYS A 338 -20.93 42.63 -48.78
N LEU A 339 -21.72 43.27 -47.92
CA LEU A 339 -21.85 42.91 -46.50
C LEU A 339 -22.35 41.47 -46.36
N SER A 340 -23.37 41.11 -47.16
CA SER A 340 -23.92 39.77 -47.24
C SER A 340 -22.92 38.70 -47.69
N THR A 341 -22.03 39.01 -48.66
CA THR A 341 -20.99 38.05 -49.09
C THR A 341 -19.92 37.78 -48.02
N GLU A 342 -19.50 38.79 -47.26
CA GLU A 342 -18.55 38.60 -46.15
C GLU A 342 -19.19 37.78 -45.02
N ILE A 343 -20.40 38.16 -44.60
CA ILE A 343 -21.17 37.42 -43.58
C ILE A 343 -21.40 35.97 -44.00
N SER A 344 -21.79 35.72 -45.25
CA SER A 344 -22.01 34.36 -45.78
C SER A 344 -20.73 33.52 -45.84
N THR A 345 -19.59 34.15 -46.10
CA THR A 345 -18.27 33.49 -46.11
C THR A 345 -17.89 33.03 -44.70
N VAL A 346 -18.04 33.91 -43.70
CA VAL A 346 -17.74 33.59 -42.31
C VAL A 346 -18.74 32.59 -41.72
N ILE A 347 -20.04 32.67 -42.07
CA ILE A 347 -21.03 31.64 -41.74
C ILE A 347 -20.57 30.26 -42.24
N SER A 348 -20.13 30.17 -43.49
CA SER A 348 -19.66 28.90 -44.08
C SER A 348 -18.44 28.36 -43.32
N GLN A 349 -17.44 29.21 -43.08
CA GLN A 349 -16.24 28.87 -42.32
C GLN A 349 -16.54 28.42 -40.87
N LEU A 350 -17.53 29.03 -40.21
CA LEU A 350 -17.97 28.62 -38.86
C LEU A 350 -18.79 27.32 -38.90
N GLN A 351 -19.57 27.08 -39.96
CA GLN A 351 -20.28 25.81 -40.15
C GLN A 351 -19.30 24.64 -40.34
N ASP A 352 -18.19 24.82 -41.06
CA ASP A 352 -17.14 23.80 -41.20
C ASP A 352 -16.44 23.50 -39.86
N THR A 353 -16.12 24.53 -39.06
CA THR A 353 -15.58 24.35 -37.70
C THR A 353 -16.59 23.65 -36.78
N ASN A 354 -17.88 23.95 -36.91
CA ASN A 354 -18.95 23.31 -36.12
C ASN A 354 -19.13 21.83 -36.52
N ALA A 355 -19.10 21.50 -37.82
CA ALA A 355 -19.24 20.14 -38.33
C ALA A 355 -18.05 19.22 -38.00
N SER A 356 -16.84 19.79 -37.94
CA SER A 356 -15.61 19.07 -37.56
C SER A 356 -15.41 18.94 -36.04
N THR A 357 -16.14 19.72 -35.24
CA THR A 357 -16.04 19.74 -33.77
C THR A 357 -16.68 18.51 -33.12
N THR A 358 -15.98 17.90 -32.16
CA THR A 358 -16.48 16.78 -31.35
C THR A 358 -17.12 17.18 -30.01
N SER A 359 -16.91 18.43 -29.56
CA SER A 359 -17.42 18.95 -28.28
C SER A 359 -18.82 19.58 -28.41
N ASP A 360 -19.82 19.01 -27.73
CA ASP A 360 -21.21 19.47 -27.85
C ASP A 360 -21.46 20.87 -27.26
N THR A 361 -20.70 21.28 -26.24
CA THR A 361 -20.78 22.67 -25.71
C THR A 361 -20.29 23.68 -26.73
N LEU A 362 -19.21 23.36 -27.47
CA LEU A 362 -18.71 24.20 -28.55
C LEU A 362 -19.68 24.22 -29.74
N LYS A 363 -20.29 23.08 -30.10
CA LYS A 363 -21.35 23.05 -31.13
C LYS A 363 -22.54 23.95 -30.78
N MET A 364 -22.93 24.01 -29.50
CA MET A 364 -23.98 24.94 -29.05
C MET A 364 -23.53 26.40 -29.14
N CYS A 365 -22.32 26.75 -28.69
CA CYS A 365 -21.80 28.11 -28.83
C CYS A 365 -21.73 28.57 -30.30
N LEU A 366 -21.08 27.78 -31.16
CA LEU A 366 -20.97 28.07 -32.60
C LEU A 366 -22.34 28.06 -33.27
N GLY A 367 -23.24 27.15 -32.88
CA GLY A 367 -24.62 27.12 -33.37
C GLY A 367 -25.36 28.42 -33.13
N ASN A 368 -25.27 29.00 -31.93
CA ASN A 368 -25.91 30.28 -31.62
C ASN A 368 -25.28 31.45 -32.42
N GLU A 369 -23.94 31.50 -32.57
CA GLU A 369 -23.24 32.53 -33.37
C GLU A 369 -23.59 32.41 -34.88
N ILE A 370 -23.73 31.20 -35.41
CA ILE A 370 -24.17 30.95 -36.79
C ILE A 370 -25.65 31.32 -36.98
N GLU A 371 -26.50 31.06 -35.98
CA GLU A 371 -27.94 31.39 -35.99
C GLU A 371 -28.16 32.92 -35.99
N ILE A 372 -27.41 33.69 -35.18
CA ILE A 372 -27.51 35.17 -35.19
C ILE A 372 -26.89 35.78 -36.46
N LEU A 373 -25.77 35.26 -36.99
CA LEU A 373 -25.18 35.77 -38.23
C LEU A 373 -26.09 35.50 -39.44
N LYS A 374 -26.78 34.36 -39.49
CA LYS A 374 -27.80 34.09 -40.52
C LYS A 374 -28.95 35.07 -40.43
N ARG A 375 -29.46 35.30 -39.22
CA ARG A 375 -30.51 36.30 -38.99
C ARG A 375 -30.07 37.72 -39.39
N ALA A 376 -28.83 38.13 -39.12
CA ALA A 376 -28.30 39.42 -39.57
C ALA A 376 -28.23 39.51 -41.10
N ASN A 377 -27.90 38.41 -41.78
CA ASN A 377 -27.91 38.32 -43.25
C ASN A 377 -29.34 38.40 -43.83
N GLU A 378 -30.32 37.81 -43.14
CA GLU A 378 -31.75 37.91 -43.45
C GLU A 378 -32.32 39.31 -43.18
N GLU A 379 -31.85 40.01 -42.14
CA GLU A 379 -32.23 41.40 -41.85
C GLU A 379 -31.58 42.41 -42.84
N LEU A 380 -30.46 42.07 -43.49
CA LEU A 380 -29.91 42.81 -44.65
C LEU A 380 -30.68 42.58 -45.95
N TRP A 381 -31.38 41.45 -46.07
CA TRP A 381 -32.23 41.08 -47.22
C TRP A 381 -33.66 40.77 -46.76
N PRO A 382 -34.46 41.79 -46.36
CA PRO A 382 -35.85 41.60 -46.01
C PRO A 382 -36.62 41.04 -47.23
N SER A 383 -36.77 39.72 -47.26
CA SER A 383 -37.40 39.01 -48.36
C SER A 383 -38.86 39.44 -48.44
N ALA A 384 -39.26 39.97 -49.60
CA ALA A 384 -40.53 40.67 -49.82
C ALA A 384 -41.78 39.77 -49.83
N GLU A 385 -41.74 38.63 -49.13
CA GLU A 385 -42.78 37.59 -49.10
C GLU A 385 -43.66 37.65 -47.82
N ASN A 386 -43.36 38.52 -46.84
CA ASN A 386 -44.13 38.60 -45.58
C ASN A 386 -44.96 39.89 -45.37
N ASP A 387 -44.82 40.92 -46.21
CA ASP A 387 -45.58 42.19 -46.04
C ASP A 387 -47.06 42.11 -46.46
N PHE A 388 -47.50 41.00 -47.07
CA PHE A 388 -48.88 40.82 -47.56
C PHE A 388 -49.87 40.27 -46.52
N ALA A 389 -49.54 40.29 -45.22
CA ALA A 389 -50.37 39.70 -44.15
C ALA A 389 -51.08 40.71 -43.20
N LYS A 390 -50.94 42.03 -43.39
CA LYS A 390 -51.63 43.06 -42.58
C LYS A 390 -52.34 44.14 -43.41
N GLY A 391 -53.08 43.70 -44.43
CA GLY A 391 -54.05 44.56 -45.13
C GLY A 391 -55.14 45.09 -44.19
N ARG A 392 -55.45 46.39 -44.29
CA ARG A 392 -56.50 47.08 -43.52
C ARG A 392 -57.88 46.45 -43.82
N ILE A 393 -58.66 46.12 -42.80
CA ILE A 393 -60.11 46.01 -42.91
C ILE A 393 -60.72 47.14 -42.07
N GLU A 394 -61.23 48.17 -42.74
CA GLU A 394 -61.97 49.27 -42.10
C GLU A 394 -63.42 48.82 -41.89
N SER A 395 -63.79 48.46 -40.67
CA SER A 395 -65.13 47.96 -40.32
C SER A 395 -66.15 49.09 -40.12
N ASN A 396 -66.55 49.75 -41.20
CA ASN A 396 -67.72 50.64 -41.22
C ASN A 396 -68.95 49.89 -41.73
N GLY A 397 -69.90 49.57 -40.83
CA GLY A 397 -71.11 48.82 -41.18
C GLY A 397 -71.86 48.31 -39.95
N GLY A 398 -72.50 49.21 -39.21
CA GLY A 398 -73.26 48.84 -38.01
C GLY A 398 -74.69 48.35 -38.32
N ILE A 399 -75.10 47.24 -37.70
CA ILE A 399 -76.51 46.87 -37.50
C ILE A 399 -76.71 46.54 -36.02
N THR A 400 -77.76 47.10 -35.43
CA THR A 400 -78.09 46.97 -34.01
C THR A 400 -79.06 45.82 -33.75
N ILE A 401 -78.73 44.91 -32.84
CA ILE A 401 -79.71 44.11 -32.10
C ILE A 401 -79.33 44.15 -30.61
N SER A 402 -80.30 44.45 -29.76
CA SER A 402 -80.11 44.69 -28.33
C SER A 402 -80.52 43.49 -27.48
N GLY A 403 -79.95 43.38 -26.27
CA GLY A 403 -80.71 42.87 -25.12
C GLY A 403 -80.22 41.59 -24.44
N ALA A 404 -79.18 41.70 -23.62
CA ALA A 404 -79.12 41.09 -22.27
C ALA A 404 -77.93 41.69 -21.49
N SER A 405 -78.07 41.84 -20.17
CA SER A 405 -76.98 42.32 -19.29
C SER A 405 -76.87 41.39 -18.06
N PRO A 406 -75.94 41.60 -17.13
CA PRO A 406 -74.72 40.79 -17.05
C PRO A 406 -74.68 39.97 -15.74
N PRO A 407 -73.50 39.52 -15.32
CA PRO A 407 -73.10 39.90 -13.96
C PRO A 407 -71.73 40.58 -13.89
N LYS A 408 -71.61 41.54 -12.96
CA LYS A 408 -70.32 42.10 -12.52
C LYS A 408 -69.74 41.20 -11.43
N ILE A 409 -68.46 40.85 -11.53
CA ILE A 409 -67.59 40.75 -10.35
C ILE A 409 -66.28 41.43 -10.72
N GLY A 410 -65.84 42.38 -9.90
CA GLY A 410 -64.50 42.97 -9.98
C GLY A 410 -63.95 43.11 -8.57
N ILE A 411 -62.74 42.60 -8.33
CA ILE A 411 -62.01 42.78 -7.08
C ILE A 411 -60.58 43.19 -7.41
N ASN A 412 -60.14 44.21 -6.70
CA ASN A 412 -59.00 45.09 -6.94
C ASN A 412 -57.63 44.41 -7.16
N LYS A 413 -56.74 45.16 -7.81
CA LYS A 413 -55.29 45.10 -7.51
C LYS A 413 -55.09 45.68 -6.10
N GLU A 414 -54.48 44.93 -5.19
CA GLU A 414 -53.57 45.40 -4.12
C GLU A 414 -53.21 44.26 -3.16
N ASN A 415 -52.04 44.37 -2.50
CA ASN A 415 -51.34 43.29 -1.77
C ASN A 415 -50.79 42.19 -2.70
N ILE A 416 -49.68 41.50 -2.39
CA ILE A 416 -48.94 41.41 -1.13
C ILE A 416 -47.46 41.80 -1.34
N THR A 417 -46.93 42.67 -0.48
CA THR A 417 -45.48 42.89 -0.29
C THR A 417 -44.92 41.99 0.81
N PHE A 418 -43.66 41.58 0.65
CA PHE A 418 -42.74 41.01 1.65
C PHE A 418 -43.32 40.23 2.85
N SER A 419 -43.14 38.91 2.83
CA SER A 419 -42.98 38.13 4.07
C SER A 419 -41.50 37.76 4.25
N SER A 420 -40.91 38.12 5.38
CA SER A 420 -39.55 37.74 5.78
C SER A 420 -39.53 37.34 7.25
N ARG A 421 -38.52 36.54 7.64
CA ARG A 421 -38.41 35.73 8.87
C ARG A 421 -39.23 34.43 8.78
N SER A 422 -38.68 33.22 8.98
CA SER A 422 -37.76 32.71 10.04
C SER A 422 -38.49 32.57 11.38
N PRO A 423 -38.41 31.40 12.05
CA PRO A 423 -37.38 31.25 13.10
C PRO A 423 -36.84 29.83 13.39
N PHE A 424 -35.76 29.78 14.20
CA PHE A 424 -35.24 28.63 14.98
C PHE A 424 -34.57 27.47 14.21
N SER A 425 -33.60 26.69 14.74
CA SER A 425 -32.74 26.72 15.96
C SER A 425 -31.81 25.48 15.90
N SER A 426 -30.55 25.39 16.39
CA SER A 426 -29.47 26.31 16.84
C SER A 426 -28.16 25.44 16.91
N ASN A 427 -27.07 25.57 17.70
CA ASN A 427 -26.64 26.42 18.83
C ASN A 427 -25.09 26.25 19.03
N LYS A 428 -24.30 27.33 19.20
CA LYS A 428 -22.92 27.38 19.82
C LYS A 428 -21.76 26.63 19.09
N ALA A 429 -20.49 27.04 19.19
CA ALA A 429 -19.80 28.20 19.82
C ALA A 429 -18.61 28.65 18.89
N ASN A 430 -17.95 29.83 18.97
CA ASN A 430 -17.38 30.62 20.09
C ASN A 430 -16.36 29.83 20.93
N VAL A 431 -15.18 30.31 21.34
CA VAL A 431 -14.43 31.59 21.23
C VAL A 431 -12.98 31.17 20.84
N SER A 432 -12.02 31.96 20.34
CA SER A 432 -11.67 33.37 20.58
C SER A 432 -10.84 33.98 19.43
N ALA A 433 -10.53 35.27 19.54
CA ALA A 433 -9.37 35.91 18.89
C ALA A 433 -8.39 36.37 19.99
N GLU A 434 -7.10 36.49 19.68
CA GLU A 434 -6.11 37.07 20.60
C GLU A 434 -5.13 38.00 19.86
N LYS A 435 -4.51 38.92 20.62
CA LYS A 435 -3.81 40.10 20.11
C LYS A 435 -2.34 39.80 19.80
N ILE A 436 -1.79 40.47 18.78
CA ILE A 436 -0.35 40.72 18.69
C ILE A 436 -0.12 42.23 18.83
N GLN A 437 0.57 42.62 19.90
CA GLN A 437 1.10 43.98 20.06
C GLN A 437 2.47 44.11 19.38
N LYS A 438 2.88 45.35 19.12
CA LYS A 438 4.10 45.69 18.37
C LYS A 438 5.07 46.44 19.29
N LYS A 439 6.21 45.81 19.61
CA LYS A 439 7.47 46.37 20.14
C LYS A 439 8.43 45.19 20.43
N GLU A 440 9.75 45.32 20.27
CA GLU A 440 10.56 46.42 19.71
C GLU A 440 11.22 46.01 18.39
#